data_AF-A0A973JZ28-F1
#
_entry.id   AF-A0A973JZ28-F1
#
_cell.length_a   1.000
_cell.length_b   1.000
_cell.length_c   1.000
_cell.angle_alpha   90.00
_cell.angle_beta   90.00
_cell.angle_gamma   90.00
#
_symmetry.space_group_name_H-M   'P 1'
#
loop_
_entity.id
_entity.type
_entity.pdbx_description
1 polymer ?
#
loop_
_entity_poly.entity_id
_entity_poly.type
_entity_poly.pdbx_seq_one_letter_code
_entity_poly.pdbx_strand_id
1 'polypeptide(L)'
;MTGKIPYGGDYNPEQWPQDVWDEDHRLFGRAGIDTLTVGVFSWSLTQPAEGTYDFTVLDRILDRAAAEDRRVCLATGTAALPPWLARKYPEVNRTDFEGRRHRYGQRHNFCPSSPAYRRLSTALAGHLAERYAGHPALLAWHINNEYGGVCYCELCADAFRDWLRDQYGTLEALNDAWWTTFWSHRYTDWAEIEPPSALTE
;
A
#
# COMPACT_ATOMS: atom_id res chain seq x y z
N MET A 1 3.58 6.38 -25.21
CA MET A 1 3.87 4.93 -25.28
C MET A 1 5.32 4.76 -25.69
N THR A 2 6.07 3.85 -25.07
CA THR A 2 7.48 3.61 -25.40
C THR A 2 7.57 2.84 -26.73
N GLY A 3 8.50 3.20 -27.60
CA GLY A 3 8.72 2.51 -28.88
C GLY A 3 9.44 1.16 -28.77
N LYS A 4 9.65 0.66 -27.54
CA LYS A 4 10.34 -0.59 -27.20
C LYS A 4 9.77 -1.20 -25.92
N ILE A 5 10.09 -2.47 -25.69
CA ILE A 5 9.82 -3.19 -24.43
C ILE A 5 10.66 -2.54 -23.32
N PRO A 6 10.04 -2.03 -22.23
CA PRO A 6 10.77 -1.50 -21.08
C PRO A 6 11.69 -2.57 -20.46
N TYR A 7 12.92 -2.21 -20.09
CA TYR A 7 13.88 -3.14 -19.52
C TYR A 7 14.59 -2.55 -18.29
N GLY A 8 14.51 -3.28 -17.18
CA GLY A 8 15.01 -2.89 -15.87
C GLY A 8 14.18 -3.50 -14.75
N GLY A 9 13.89 -2.74 -13.70
CA GLY A 9 13.13 -3.20 -12.54
C GLY A 9 13.27 -2.28 -11.33
N ASP A 10 13.00 -2.83 -10.14
CA ASP A 10 13.11 -2.13 -8.87
C ASP A 10 14.53 -1.62 -8.62
N TYR A 11 14.62 -0.32 -8.31
CA TYR A 11 15.84 0.39 -7.99
C TYR A 11 15.62 1.21 -6.72
N ASN A 12 16.45 0.97 -5.70
CA ASN A 12 16.31 1.56 -4.36
C ASN A 12 17.58 2.33 -3.95
N PRO A 13 17.94 3.39 -4.70
CA PRO A 13 19.18 4.13 -4.49
C PRO A 13 19.22 4.86 -3.14
N GLU A 14 18.07 5.19 -2.56
CA GLU A 14 17.98 5.86 -1.25
C GLU A 14 18.61 5.07 -0.09
N GLN A 15 18.93 3.79 -0.33
CA GLN A 15 19.58 2.89 0.63
C GLN A 15 21.11 2.91 0.53
N TRP A 16 21.66 3.59 -0.48
CA TRP A 16 23.08 3.54 -0.83
C TRP A 16 23.70 4.94 -0.94
N PRO A 17 25.01 5.07 -0.68
CA PRO A 17 25.73 6.32 -0.89
C PRO A 17 25.85 6.67 -2.39
N GLN A 18 26.17 7.93 -2.67
CA GLN A 18 26.07 8.48 -4.03
C GLN A 18 27.08 7.89 -5.03
N ASP A 19 28.23 7.41 -4.56
CA ASP A 19 29.22 6.71 -5.39
C ASP A 19 28.68 5.38 -5.94
N VAL A 20 27.79 4.70 -5.19
CA VAL A 20 27.07 3.51 -5.68
C VAL A 20 26.09 3.89 -6.78
N TRP A 21 25.41 5.04 -6.67
CA TRP A 21 24.48 5.49 -7.71
C TRP A 21 25.22 5.73 -9.03
N ASP A 22 26.41 6.34 -8.97
CA ASP A 22 27.23 6.61 -10.17
C ASP A 22 27.63 5.30 -10.86
N GLU A 23 28.02 4.29 -10.07
CA GLU A 23 28.36 2.97 -10.60
C GLU A 23 27.13 2.24 -11.15
N ASP A 24 25.99 2.30 -10.48
CA ASP A 24 24.72 1.74 -10.94
C ASP A 24 24.34 2.31 -12.30
N HIS A 25 24.37 3.63 -12.46
CA HIS A 25 24.04 4.31 -13.71
C HIS A 25 25.02 3.97 -14.86
N ARG A 26 26.31 3.80 -14.55
CA ARG A 26 27.30 3.28 -15.50
C ARG A 26 26.97 1.85 -15.94
N LEU A 27 26.60 0.98 -14.99
CA LEU A 27 26.25 -0.42 -15.26
C LEU A 27 24.92 -0.55 -15.98
N PHE A 28 23.93 0.30 -15.69
CA PHE A 28 22.66 0.37 -16.41
C PHE A 28 22.90 0.64 -17.89
N GLY A 29 23.82 1.56 -18.22
CA GLY A 29 24.21 1.81 -19.60
C GLY A 29 24.80 0.58 -20.29
N ARG A 30 25.65 -0.18 -19.59
CA ARG A 30 26.25 -1.43 -20.11
C ARG A 30 25.23 -2.55 -20.29
N ALA A 31 24.22 -2.62 -19.43
CA ALA A 31 23.16 -3.62 -19.46
C ALA A 31 22.00 -3.26 -20.39
N GLY A 32 21.93 -2.01 -20.88
CA GLY A 32 20.81 -1.51 -21.66
C GLY A 32 19.54 -1.27 -20.85
N ILE A 33 19.67 -1.05 -19.53
CA ILE A 33 18.55 -0.74 -18.63
C ILE A 33 18.08 0.70 -18.89
N ASP A 34 16.78 0.84 -19.12
CA ASP A 34 16.13 2.11 -19.49
C ASP A 34 14.94 2.50 -18.59
N THR A 35 14.47 1.57 -17.75
CA THR A 35 13.28 1.77 -16.94
C THR A 35 13.53 1.34 -15.50
N LEU A 36 13.24 2.24 -14.56
CA LEU A 36 13.49 2.04 -13.13
C LEU A 36 12.16 2.12 -12.36
N THR A 37 11.86 1.14 -11.51
CA THR A 37 10.77 1.23 -10.53
C THR A 37 11.34 1.78 -9.24
N VAL A 38 10.88 2.95 -8.80
CA VAL A 38 11.48 3.67 -7.65
C VAL A 38 10.45 4.02 -6.61
N GLY A 39 10.90 4.13 -5.35
CA GLY A 39 10.09 4.63 -4.25
C GLY A 39 9.08 3.64 -3.68
N VAL A 40 9.21 2.34 -3.97
CA VAL A 40 8.26 1.29 -3.55
C VAL A 40 8.07 1.25 -2.03
N PHE A 41 9.16 1.42 -1.28
CA PHE A 41 9.18 1.41 0.19
C PHE A 41 9.73 2.72 0.78
N SER A 42 9.28 3.86 0.24
CA SER A 42 9.84 5.18 0.57
C SER A 42 8.99 6.04 1.52
N TRP A 43 7.93 5.50 2.14
CA TRP A 43 7.01 6.32 2.95
C TRP A 43 7.70 7.06 4.09
N SER A 44 8.53 6.39 4.90
CA SER A 44 9.22 7.06 6.01
C SER A 44 10.24 8.11 5.57
N LEU A 45 10.74 8.00 4.33
CA LEU A 45 11.64 8.99 3.73
C LEU A 45 10.85 10.20 3.22
N THR A 46 9.77 9.94 2.47
CA THR A 46 8.96 10.97 1.79
C THR A 46 8.00 11.69 2.73
N GLN A 47 7.60 11.06 3.83
CA GLN A 47 6.79 11.66 4.89
C GLN A 47 7.36 11.24 6.27
N PRO A 48 8.41 11.91 6.78
CA PRO A 48 9.05 11.57 8.05
C PRO A 48 8.16 11.83 9.28
N ALA A 49 7.14 12.67 9.15
CA ALA A 49 6.12 12.93 10.17
C ALA A 49 4.79 13.34 9.49
N GLU A 50 3.66 13.23 10.20
CA GLU A 50 2.32 13.37 9.59
C GLU A 50 2.10 14.62 8.73
N GLY A 51 2.63 15.77 9.13
CA GLY A 51 2.50 17.02 8.40
C GLY A 51 3.74 17.42 7.59
N THR A 52 4.74 16.54 7.49
CA THR A 52 6.03 16.86 6.89
C THR A 52 6.29 15.95 5.72
N TYR A 53 6.58 16.55 4.55
CA TYR A 53 6.97 15.83 3.36
C TYR A 53 8.37 16.28 2.91
N ASP A 54 9.23 15.31 2.58
CA ASP A 54 10.57 15.57 2.05
C ASP A 54 10.79 14.72 0.80
N PHE A 55 10.72 15.38 -0.35
CA PHE A 55 10.90 14.75 -1.65
C PHE A 55 12.31 14.92 -2.22
N THR A 56 13.23 15.54 -1.47
CA THR A 56 14.56 15.94 -1.98
C THR A 56 15.35 14.77 -2.55
N VAL A 57 15.31 13.60 -1.90
CA VAL A 57 15.99 12.40 -2.41
C VAL A 57 15.32 11.88 -3.67
N LEU A 58 13.99 11.86 -3.71
CA LEU A 58 13.21 11.37 -4.84
C LEU A 58 13.36 12.28 -6.08
N ASP A 59 13.46 13.60 -5.87
CA ASP A 59 13.77 14.57 -6.93
C ASP A 59 15.10 14.23 -7.61
N ARG A 60 16.17 14.05 -6.82
CA ARG A 60 17.49 13.70 -7.37
C ARG A 60 17.46 12.40 -8.17
N ILE A 61 16.68 11.41 -7.74
CA ILE A 61 16.53 10.13 -8.45
C ILE A 61 15.84 10.35 -9.80
N LEU A 62 14.72 11.07 -9.82
CA LEU A 62 13.95 11.32 -11.03
C LEU A 62 14.70 12.24 -12.00
N ASP A 63 15.35 13.29 -11.51
CA ASP A 63 16.17 14.22 -12.29
C ASP A 63 17.34 13.48 -12.94
N ARG A 64 18.02 12.61 -12.18
CA ARG A 64 19.12 11.79 -12.71
C ARG A 64 18.64 10.81 -13.77
N ALA A 65 17.49 10.17 -13.55
CA ALA A 65 16.89 9.30 -14.56
C ALA A 65 16.58 10.07 -15.85
N ALA A 66 15.98 11.26 -15.75
CA ALA A 66 15.71 12.12 -16.90
C ALA A 66 16.98 12.56 -17.63
N ALA A 67 18.03 12.97 -16.89
CA ALA A 67 19.30 13.43 -17.45
C ALA A 67 20.06 12.34 -18.24
N GLU A 68 19.73 11.07 -18.00
CA GLU A 68 20.33 9.93 -18.69
C GLU A 68 19.32 9.15 -19.54
N ASP A 69 18.25 9.84 -19.99
CA ASP A 69 17.22 9.31 -20.89
C ASP A 69 16.53 8.02 -20.39
N ARG A 70 16.45 7.84 -19.08
CA ARG A 70 15.72 6.74 -18.43
C ARG A 70 14.33 7.14 -18.00
N ARG A 71 13.47 6.14 -17.96
CA ARG A 71 12.07 6.23 -17.57
C ARG A 71 11.87 5.69 -16.17
N VAL A 72 10.86 6.22 -15.47
CA VAL A 72 10.55 5.87 -14.08
C VAL A 72 9.12 5.36 -13.97
N CYS A 73 8.98 4.14 -13.45
CA CYS A 73 7.74 3.62 -12.89
C CYS A 73 7.69 4.05 -11.42
N LEU A 74 6.99 5.15 -11.12
CA LEU A 74 7.03 5.76 -9.80
C LEU A 74 6.02 5.10 -8.87
N ALA A 75 6.49 4.52 -7.78
CA ALA A 75 5.63 3.91 -6.79
C ALA A 75 5.07 4.92 -5.78
N THR A 76 3.91 4.61 -5.20
CA THR A 76 3.27 5.47 -4.20
C THR A 76 3.90 5.36 -2.80
N GLY A 77 4.81 4.41 -2.58
CA GLY A 77 5.50 4.21 -1.29
C GLY A 77 4.64 3.58 -0.19
N THR A 78 3.36 3.28 -0.44
CA THR A 78 2.38 2.98 0.63
C THR A 78 2.38 1.53 1.13
N ALA A 79 3.29 0.70 0.63
CA ALA A 79 3.34 -0.74 0.90
C ALA A 79 3.85 -1.09 2.31
N ALA A 80 4.66 -0.22 2.92
CA ALA A 80 5.18 -0.38 4.27
C ALA A 80 4.92 0.90 5.09
N LEU A 81 4.38 0.72 6.29
CA LEU A 81 4.04 1.81 7.18
C LEU A 81 5.31 2.48 7.74
N PRO A 82 5.34 3.80 7.93
CA PRO A 82 6.35 4.45 8.76
C PRO A 82 6.17 4.08 10.24
N PRO A 83 7.25 4.00 11.04
CA PRO A 83 7.16 3.77 12.48
C PRO A 83 6.29 4.81 13.21
N TRP A 84 6.38 6.09 12.82
CA TRP A 84 5.61 7.17 13.45
C TRP A 84 4.11 6.99 13.25
N LEU A 85 3.71 6.49 12.07
CA LEU A 85 2.32 6.30 11.69
C LEU A 85 1.74 5.15 12.51
N ALA A 86 2.41 4.00 12.53
CA ALA A 86 1.99 2.83 13.31
C ALA A 86 1.97 3.10 14.83
N ARG A 87 2.83 4.00 15.32
CA ARG A 87 2.84 4.43 16.73
C ARG A 87 1.68 5.37 17.07
N LYS A 88 1.41 6.36 16.21
CA LYS A 88 0.37 7.38 16.44
C LYS A 88 -1.04 6.82 16.21
N TYR A 89 -1.17 5.94 15.23
CA TYR A 89 -2.43 5.33 14.79
C TYR A 89 -2.32 3.80 14.87
N PRO A 90 -2.36 3.19 16.06
CA PRO A 90 -2.17 1.75 16.21
C PRO A 90 -3.17 0.91 15.40
N GLU A 91 -4.35 1.46 15.10
CA GLU A 91 -5.41 0.82 14.32
C GLU A 91 -5.02 0.49 12.88
N VAL A 92 -3.95 1.10 12.37
CA VAL A 92 -3.40 0.82 11.02
C VAL A 92 -2.72 -0.54 10.94
N ASN A 93 -2.32 -1.15 12.07
CA ASN A 93 -1.74 -2.49 12.07
C ASN A 93 -2.86 -3.53 12.02
N ARG A 94 -2.70 -4.58 11.21
CA ARG A 94 -3.72 -5.64 11.09
C ARG A 94 -3.96 -6.42 12.38
N THR A 95 -5.15 -7.01 12.49
CA THR A 95 -5.42 -8.16 13.37
C THR A 95 -5.38 -9.42 12.52
N ASP A 96 -4.64 -10.44 12.93
CA ASP A 96 -4.54 -11.70 12.19
C ASP A 96 -5.71 -12.66 12.44
N PHE A 97 -5.65 -13.82 11.79
CA PHE A 97 -6.68 -14.87 11.85
C PHE A 97 -6.87 -15.42 13.27
N GLU A 98 -5.84 -15.35 14.11
CA GLU A 98 -5.87 -15.75 15.51
C GLU A 98 -6.35 -14.64 16.46
N GLY A 99 -6.81 -13.51 15.93
CA GLY A 99 -7.29 -12.37 16.70
C GLY A 99 -6.18 -11.53 17.35
N ARG A 100 -4.91 -11.74 16.98
CA ARG A 100 -3.79 -10.99 17.55
C ARG A 100 -3.64 -9.67 16.80
N ARG A 101 -3.76 -8.55 17.52
CA ARG A 101 -3.40 -7.23 16.97
C ARG A 101 -1.89 -7.14 16.79
N HIS A 102 -1.44 -6.96 15.54
CA HIS A 102 -0.02 -6.80 15.23
C HIS A 102 0.48 -5.43 15.69
N ARG A 103 1.79 -5.33 15.93
CA ARG A 103 2.50 -4.06 16.15
C ARG A 103 3.27 -3.68 14.89
N TYR A 104 3.91 -2.52 14.91
CA TYR A 104 4.78 -2.06 13.84
C TYR A 104 5.84 -3.11 13.44
N GLY A 105 6.03 -3.27 12.14
CA GLY A 105 7.02 -4.14 11.50
C GLY A 105 6.48 -4.73 10.20
N GLN A 106 7.32 -5.49 9.49
CA GLN A 106 6.97 -6.14 8.20
C GLN A 106 6.51 -5.14 7.12
N ARG A 107 5.90 -5.66 6.04
CA ARG A 107 5.29 -4.92 4.93
C ARG A 107 3.96 -5.57 4.54
N HIS A 108 3.14 -4.86 3.77
CA HIS A 108 1.85 -5.34 3.24
C HIS A 108 0.86 -5.80 4.33
N ASN A 109 0.95 -5.23 5.53
CA ASN A 109 0.22 -5.66 6.72
C ASN A 109 -0.58 -4.52 7.38
N PHE A 110 -0.88 -3.48 6.61
CA PHE A 110 -1.79 -2.43 7.04
C PHE A 110 -3.24 -2.94 7.06
N CYS A 111 -4.07 -2.37 7.92
CA CYS A 111 -5.52 -2.59 7.91
C CYS A 111 -6.14 -1.81 6.73
N PRO A 112 -6.80 -2.49 5.76
CA PRO A 112 -7.38 -1.81 4.58
C PRO A 112 -8.61 -0.96 4.93
N SER A 113 -9.24 -1.20 6.08
CA SER A 113 -10.37 -0.41 6.58
C SER A 113 -9.94 0.73 7.51
N SER A 114 -8.65 0.90 7.80
CA SER A 114 -8.19 1.97 8.69
C SER A 114 -8.39 3.36 8.05
N PRO A 115 -9.14 4.27 8.71
CA PRO A 115 -9.30 5.64 8.22
C PRO A 115 -7.98 6.41 8.15
N ALA A 116 -7.10 6.18 9.14
CA ALA A 116 -5.78 6.80 9.18
C ALA A 116 -4.90 6.34 8.01
N TYR A 117 -4.86 5.03 7.75
CA TYR A 117 -4.13 4.49 6.59
C TYR A 117 -4.66 5.09 5.29
N ARG A 118 -5.98 4.99 5.03
CA ARG A 118 -6.60 5.51 3.81
C ARG A 118 -6.31 6.99 3.59
N ARG A 119 -6.52 7.82 4.61
CA ARG A 119 -6.26 9.26 4.54
C ARG A 119 -4.80 9.56 4.20
N LEU A 120 -3.86 8.95 4.92
CA LEU A 120 -2.43 9.27 4.78
C LEU A 120 -1.84 8.67 3.50
N SER A 121 -2.25 7.46 3.11
CA SER A 121 -1.80 6.83 1.86
C SER A 121 -2.31 7.61 0.64
N THR A 122 -3.57 8.06 0.67
CA THR A 122 -4.14 8.86 -0.41
C THR A 122 -3.50 10.25 -0.47
N ALA A 123 -3.24 10.88 0.67
CA ALA A 123 -2.54 12.17 0.71
C ALA A 123 -1.12 12.07 0.13
N LEU A 124 -0.35 11.05 0.52
CA LEU A 124 0.99 10.83 -0.03
C LEU A 124 0.94 10.62 -1.56
N ALA A 125 0.03 9.76 -2.05
CA ALA A 125 -0.15 9.56 -3.49
C ALA A 125 -0.55 10.88 -4.21
N GLY A 126 -1.39 11.70 -3.59
CA GLY A 126 -1.76 13.03 -4.08
C GLY A 126 -0.55 13.96 -4.21
N HIS A 127 0.28 14.08 -3.17
CA HIS A 127 1.48 14.92 -3.21
C HIS A 127 2.51 14.43 -4.24
N LEU A 128 2.68 13.11 -4.40
CA LEU A 128 3.51 12.54 -5.46
C LEU A 128 2.99 12.93 -6.84
N ALA A 129 1.68 12.82 -7.07
CA ALA A 129 1.07 13.19 -8.34
C ALA A 129 1.19 14.69 -8.63
N GLU A 130 0.89 15.55 -7.65
CA GLU A 130 1.06 17.02 -7.75
C GLU A 130 2.49 17.40 -8.14
N ARG A 131 3.48 16.69 -7.57
CA ARG A 131 4.90 16.98 -7.79
C ARG A 131 5.43 16.43 -9.12
N TYR A 132 5.04 15.20 -9.49
CA TYR A 132 5.74 14.46 -10.55
C TYR A 132 4.89 14.14 -11.79
N ALA A 133 3.59 14.46 -11.83
CA ALA A 133 2.74 14.15 -12.99
C ALA A 133 3.27 14.75 -14.31
N GLY A 134 3.96 15.89 -14.26
CA GLY A 134 4.60 16.52 -15.41
C GLY A 134 6.09 16.19 -15.60
N HIS A 135 6.68 15.34 -14.76
CA HIS A 135 8.12 15.08 -14.78
C HIS A 135 8.51 14.25 -16.02
N PRO A 136 9.55 14.64 -16.79
CA PRO A 136 9.88 13.99 -18.07
C PRO A 136 10.25 12.50 -17.96
N ALA A 137 10.83 12.09 -16.83
CA ALA A 137 11.15 10.68 -16.58
C ALA A 137 9.90 9.82 -16.30
N LEU A 138 8.80 10.40 -15.80
CA LEU A 138 7.64 9.61 -15.35
C LEU A 138 7.04 8.82 -16.53
N LEU A 139 6.93 7.51 -16.37
CA LEU A 139 6.37 6.58 -17.37
C LEU A 139 5.05 5.99 -16.91
N ALA A 140 4.99 5.55 -15.66
CA ALA A 140 3.84 4.87 -15.09
C ALA A 140 3.80 5.07 -13.57
N TRP A 141 2.64 4.80 -12.98
CA TRP A 141 2.45 4.74 -11.53
C TRP A 141 2.41 3.30 -11.05
N HIS A 142 3.16 2.99 -10.00
CA HIS A 142 3.15 1.69 -9.31
C HIS A 142 2.43 1.84 -7.96
N ILE A 143 1.14 1.48 -7.94
CA ILE A 143 0.31 1.71 -6.75
C ILE A 143 0.63 0.65 -5.68
N ASN A 144 1.07 1.10 -4.50
CA ASN A 144 1.45 0.23 -3.38
C ASN A 144 2.53 -0.78 -3.79
N ASN A 145 2.46 -2.01 -3.29
CA ASN A 145 3.23 -3.17 -3.73
C ASN A 145 2.51 -4.45 -3.26
N GLU A 146 2.28 -5.40 -4.18
CA GLU A 146 1.80 -6.76 -3.85
C GLU A 146 0.66 -6.80 -2.81
N TYR A 147 -0.47 -6.13 -3.09
CA TYR A 147 -1.63 -6.18 -2.20
C TYR A 147 -1.98 -7.62 -1.81
N GLY A 148 -2.21 -7.84 -0.51
CA GLY A 148 -2.54 -9.15 0.01
C GLY A 148 -2.75 -9.15 1.52
N GLY A 149 -3.15 -10.31 2.03
CA GLY A 149 -3.47 -10.51 3.43
C GLY A 149 -4.90 -10.07 3.80
N VAL A 150 -5.35 -10.53 4.97
CA VAL A 150 -6.66 -10.23 5.55
C VAL A 150 -6.46 -9.60 6.93
N CYS A 151 -7.41 -8.77 7.35
CA CYS A 151 -7.42 -8.14 8.66
C CYS A 151 -8.77 -8.40 9.34
N TYR A 152 -8.73 -8.89 10.58
CA TYR A 152 -9.90 -9.30 11.36
C TYR A 152 -10.20 -8.34 12.53
N CYS A 153 -9.86 -7.05 12.38
CA CYS A 153 -10.13 -6.06 13.42
C CYS A 153 -11.56 -5.52 13.30
N GLU A 154 -12.06 -4.85 14.35
CA GLU A 154 -13.40 -4.24 14.36
C GLU A 154 -13.71 -3.35 13.15
N LEU A 155 -12.73 -2.55 12.67
CA LEU A 155 -12.92 -1.72 11.49
C LEU A 155 -13.19 -2.54 10.22
N CYS A 156 -12.59 -3.73 10.13
CA CYS A 156 -12.84 -4.66 9.04
C CYS A 156 -14.13 -5.46 9.26
N ALA A 157 -14.50 -5.79 10.50
CA ALA A 157 -15.78 -6.41 10.82
C ALA A 157 -16.96 -5.49 10.45
N ASP A 158 -16.89 -4.20 10.80
CA ASP A 158 -17.89 -3.21 10.41
C ASP A 158 -17.98 -3.04 8.90
N ALA A 159 -16.83 -2.90 8.22
CA ALA A 159 -16.80 -2.81 6.76
C ALA A 159 -17.32 -4.09 6.07
N PHE A 160 -17.13 -5.26 6.69
CA PHE A 160 -17.67 -6.52 6.20
C PHE A 160 -19.20 -6.54 6.36
N ARG A 161 -19.74 -6.13 7.50
CA ARG A 161 -21.18 -5.99 7.71
C ARG A 161 -21.81 -5.01 6.72
N ASP A 162 -21.16 -3.87 6.46
CA ASP A 162 -21.61 -2.91 5.44
C ASP A 162 -21.65 -3.57 4.05
N TRP A 163 -20.60 -4.29 3.67
CA TRP A 163 -20.57 -5.04 2.41
C TRP A 163 -21.69 -6.09 2.34
N LEU A 164 -21.96 -6.83 3.42
CA LEU A 164 -23.04 -7.82 3.47
C LEU A 164 -24.42 -7.19 3.31
N ARG A 165 -24.66 -6.01 3.91
CA ARG A 165 -25.90 -5.27 3.70
C ARG A 165 -26.09 -4.90 2.23
N ASP A 166 -25.02 -4.44 1.58
CA ASP A 166 -25.06 -4.11 0.15
C ASP A 166 -25.27 -5.34 -0.74
N GLN A 167 -24.68 -6.49 -0.38
CA GLN A 167 -24.79 -7.72 -1.19
C GLN A 167 -26.15 -8.42 -1.05
N TYR A 168 -26.67 -8.52 0.18
CA TYR A 168 -27.85 -9.35 0.47
C TYR A 168 -29.12 -8.53 0.70
N GLY A 169 -29.00 -7.25 1.04
CA GLY A 169 -30.12 -6.35 1.33
C GLY A 169 -30.80 -6.61 2.68
N THR A 170 -31.14 -7.86 3.00
CA THR A 170 -31.81 -8.24 4.25
C THR A 170 -31.16 -9.44 4.94
N LEU A 171 -31.39 -9.57 6.25
CA LEU A 171 -30.92 -10.71 7.03
C LEU A 171 -31.63 -12.00 6.61
N GLU A 172 -32.88 -11.94 6.15
CA GLU A 172 -33.58 -13.13 5.64
C GLU A 172 -32.86 -13.72 4.43
N ALA A 173 -32.46 -12.87 3.48
CA ALA A 173 -31.74 -13.29 2.29
C ALA A 173 -30.34 -13.84 2.64
N LEU A 174 -29.61 -13.19 3.55
CA LEU A 174 -28.32 -13.69 4.04
C LEU A 174 -28.47 -15.04 4.76
N ASN A 175 -29.43 -15.13 5.69
CA ASN A 175 -29.65 -16.33 6.48
C ASN A 175 -30.00 -17.54 5.61
N ASP A 176 -30.79 -17.34 4.55
CA ASP A 176 -31.13 -18.37 3.55
C ASP A 176 -29.90 -18.76 2.73
N ALA A 177 -29.16 -17.78 2.21
CA ALA A 177 -27.94 -18.01 1.40
C ALA A 177 -26.84 -18.75 2.17
N TRP A 178 -26.72 -18.53 3.48
CA TRP A 178 -25.71 -19.17 4.34
C TRP A 178 -26.22 -20.39 5.10
N TRP A 179 -27.49 -20.78 4.91
CA TRP A 179 -28.11 -21.91 5.59
C TRP A 179 -27.98 -21.89 7.12
N THR A 180 -28.16 -20.70 7.69
CA THR A 180 -27.91 -20.39 9.12
C THR A 180 -28.85 -21.10 10.11
N THR A 181 -29.89 -21.79 9.62
CA THR A 181 -30.71 -22.67 10.46
C THR A 181 -29.90 -23.85 11.01
N PHE A 182 -28.82 -24.23 10.32
CA PHE A 182 -27.88 -25.22 10.80
C PHE A 182 -27.09 -24.70 12.02
N TRP A 183 -26.97 -25.56 13.04
CA TRP A 183 -26.31 -25.25 14.31
C TRP A 183 -26.80 -23.98 15.02
N SER A 184 -28.06 -23.58 14.78
CA SER A 184 -28.69 -22.44 15.47
C SER A 184 -27.99 -21.09 15.23
N HIS A 185 -27.43 -20.87 14.03
CA HIS A 185 -26.73 -19.64 13.66
C HIS A 185 -27.61 -18.57 12.98
N ARG A 186 -28.94 -18.65 13.10
CA ARG A 186 -29.83 -17.67 12.46
C ARG A 186 -29.61 -16.28 13.07
N TYR A 187 -29.15 -15.33 12.26
CA TYR A 187 -28.90 -13.95 12.66
C TYR A 187 -30.19 -13.13 12.69
N THR A 188 -30.36 -12.33 13.73
CA THR A 188 -31.44 -11.37 13.92
C THR A 188 -30.99 -9.92 13.89
N ASP A 189 -29.68 -9.68 13.97
CA ASP A 189 -29.06 -8.37 13.79
C ASP A 189 -27.76 -8.48 12.98
N TRP A 190 -27.42 -7.47 12.19
CA TRP A 190 -26.15 -7.43 11.44
C TRP A 190 -24.92 -7.37 12.35
N ALA A 191 -25.06 -6.79 13.55
CA ALA A 191 -24.00 -6.70 14.54
C ALA A 191 -23.63 -8.07 15.14
N GLU A 192 -24.49 -9.08 15.03
CA GLU A 192 -24.20 -10.46 15.47
C GLU A 192 -23.23 -11.19 14.53
N ILE A 193 -23.04 -10.68 13.30
CA ILE A 193 -22.18 -11.31 12.30
C ILE A 193 -20.73 -10.91 12.57
N GLU A 194 -19.86 -11.90 12.71
CA GLU A 194 -18.41 -11.72 12.84
C GLU A 194 -17.66 -12.24 11.61
N PRO A 195 -16.48 -11.69 11.28
CA PRO A 195 -15.59 -12.31 10.31
C PRO A 195 -15.17 -13.74 10.72
N PRO A 196 -15.04 -14.69 9.78
CA PRO A 196 -14.59 -16.04 10.07
C PRO A 196 -13.10 -16.05 10.44
N SER A 197 -12.78 -16.45 11.67
CA SER A 197 -11.45 -16.42 12.28
C SER A 197 -11.26 -17.63 13.18
N ALA A 198 -10.05 -17.86 13.70
CA ALA A 198 -9.81 -18.91 14.69
C ALA A 198 -10.56 -18.71 16.04
N LEU A 199 -11.20 -17.55 16.23
CA LEU A 199 -12.01 -17.24 17.42
C LEU A 199 -13.52 -17.42 17.17
N THR A 200 -13.93 -17.55 15.92
CA THR A 200 -15.35 -17.56 15.50
C THR A 200 -15.72 -18.82 14.71
N GLU A 201 -14.74 -19.70 14.46
CA GLU A 201 -14.89 -21.03 13.83
C GLU A 201 -14.41 -22.17 14.74
#